data_AF-A0A8H5GVK9-F1
#
_entry.id   AF-A0A8H5GVK9-F1
#
_cell.length_a   1.000
_cell.length_b   1.000
_cell.length_c   1.000
_cell.angle_alpha   90.00
_cell.angle_beta   90.00
_cell.angle_gamma   90.00
#
_symmetry.space_group_name_H-M   'P 1'
#
loop_
_entity.id
_entity.type
_entity.pdbx_description
1 polymer ?
#
loop_
_entity_poly.entity_id
_entity_poly.type
_entity_poly.pdbx_seq_one_letter_code
_entity_poly.pdbx_strand_id
1 'polypeptide(L)'
;MSTSLVATGTQTDVVFVDTLHLSSDVGPDCWGRTRAQQVEISVYLHLQSSFLTAAGRSDDVLDSVHYGHLSKAITSKVVGSSFNGAEKLVAAVAEEAFALAGEAAKEVRVVVNMPKQILLAEALCVDITIPRGQAATPVIRKISVVDLILPVIIGVNPPERQAKQRVITNIVFHEAPGDRPLLNYSEIVVGIVKNIESSAYLTLEKFVLEICIELRTLFRCGDYEMEERSYPDMIGVSPVCTKLQPPLSAPLSMQYSKLMSTTDPNIDRISSLCRPLFEEVHSSHPSFMWAGVFGSVSRGTQRPDHDSDVDIVVGYSPDSDFLVDVCGSQSLFLKRLPETLGAEVDVIPFVQQSKTFRGQSGYLLQQGYARMKKAGETMSHIRRTLLSIEAEPMSPEHEALRLSLLQEALSVIHLVKIPGDPFYASLQLTMWEILAEEETIQAYLQGNVDHQALEGILRILTDAMNTASLKGMKKSAEETFRRAGLVPLG
;
A
#
# COMPACT_ATOMS: atom_id res chain seq x y z
N MET A 1 -9.04 -38.47 -7.50
CA MET A 1 -8.30 -37.69 -8.50
C MET A 1 -8.91 -36.31 -8.51
N SER A 2 -8.30 -35.38 -7.77
CA SER A 2 -8.80 -34.02 -7.58
C SER A 2 -8.26 -33.15 -8.71
N THR A 3 -9.12 -32.75 -9.64
CA THR A 3 -8.81 -31.81 -10.71
C THR A 3 -8.73 -30.41 -10.12
N SER A 4 -7.51 -29.94 -9.87
CA SER A 4 -7.21 -28.54 -9.58
C SER A 4 -7.46 -27.71 -10.83
N LEU A 5 -8.48 -26.83 -10.80
CA LEU A 5 -8.71 -25.80 -11.81
C LEU A 5 -7.65 -24.71 -11.61
N VAL A 6 -6.50 -24.88 -12.26
CA VAL A 6 -5.52 -23.82 -12.46
C VAL A 6 -6.11 -22.87 -13.50
N ALA A 7 -6.47 -21.66 -13.08
CA ALA A 7 -6.84 -20.59 -14.00
C ALA A 7 -5.62 -20.24 -14.87
N THR A 8 -5.58 -20.78 -16.08
CA THR A 8 -4.64 -20.36 -17.13
C THR A 8 -5.12 -19.01 -17.66
N GLY A 9 -4.56 -17.92 -17.13
CA GLY A 9 -4.79 -16.58 -17.64
C GLY A 9 -4.27 -16.48 -19.08
N THR A 10 -5.14 -16.77 -20.05
CA THR A 10 -4.88 -16.44 -21.45
C THR A 10 -4.95 -14.93 -21.56
N GLN A 11 -3.80 -14.27 -21.74
CA GLN A 11 -3.73 -12.84 -21.95
C GLN A 11 -4.57 -12.50 -23.19
N THR A 12 -5.62 -11.70 -22.99
CA THR A 12 -6.51 -11.23 -24.05
C THR A 12 -6.19 -9.77 -24.33
N ASP A 13 -6.38 -9.35 -25.57
CA ASP A 13 -6.29 -7.94 -25.92
C ASP A 13 -7.49 -7.22 -25.30
N VAL A 14 -7.27 -6.02 -24.76
CA VAL A 14 -8.33 -5.23 -24.11
C VAL A 14 -8.43 -3.86 -24.73
N VAL A 15 -9.63 -3.50 -25.19
CA VAL A 15 -10.00 -2.11 -25.51
C VAL A 15 -10.95 -1.64 -24.43
N PHE A 16 -10.67 -0.49 -23.82
CA PHE A 16 -11.49 0.03 -22.74
C PHE A 16 -11.78 1.52 -22.88
N VAL A 17 -12.92 1.91 -22.33
CA VAL A 17 -13.28 3.30 -22.07
C VAL A 17 -13.29 3.45 -20.56
N ASP A 18 -12.38 4.27 -20.06
CA ASP A 18 -12.29 4.53 -18.63
C ASP A 18 -13.11 5.76 -18.25
N THR A 19 -14.08 5.56 -17.37
CA THR A 19 -14.84 6.58 -16.66
C THR A 19 -15.58 7.57 -17.56
N LEU A 20 -16.75 7.15 -18.05
CA LEU A 20 -17.77 8.05 -18.61
C LEU A 20 -18.61 8.65 -17.49
N HIS A 21 -18.52 9.96 -17.27
CA HIS A 21 -19.39 10.67 -16.34
C HIS A 21 -20.72 11.00 -17.00
N LEU A 22 -21.77 10.30 -16.58
CA LEU A 22 -23.12 10.42 -17.14
C LEU A 22 -24.15 10.72 -16.05
N SER A 23 -25.37 11.03 -16.47
CA SER A 23 -26.50 11.14 -15.55
C SER A 23 -27.67 10.30 -16.04
N SER A 24 -28.18 9.45 -15.15
CA SER A 24 -29.30 8.55 -15.40
C SER A 24 -30.02 8.25 -14.10
N ASP A 25 -31.31 7.95 -14.18
CA ASP A 25 -32.01 7.34 -13.04
C ASP A 25 -31.57 5.87 -12.97
N VAL A 26 -30.99 5.46 -11.85
CA VAL A 26 -30.53 4.07 -11.61
C VAL A 26 -31.24 3.43 -10.40
N GLY A 27 -32.38 4.00 -10.01
CA GLY A 27 -33.16 3.59 -8.85
C GLY A 27 -33.25 4.69 -7.79
N PRO A 28 -33.79 4.37 -6.60
CA PRO A 28 -33.90 5.34 -5.51
C PRO A 28 -32.53 5.83 -5.05
N ASP A 29 -32.40 7.14 -4.83
CA ASP A 29 -31.22 7.74 -4.22
C ASP A 29 -31.13 7.40 -2.71
N CYS A 30 -30.08 7.91 -2.03
CA CYS A 30 -29.89 7.69 -0.59
C CYS A 30 -31.02 8.23 0.31
N TRP A 31 -31.97 8.99 -0.24
CA TRP A 31 -33.17 9.49 0.44
C TRP A 31 -34.46 8.79 -0.03
N GLY A 32 -34.34 7.74 -0.84
CA GLY A 32 -35.45 6.98 -1.39
C GLY A 32 -36.16 7.67 -2.55
N ARG A 33 -35.58 8.71 -3.17
CA ARG A 33 -36.19 9.46 -4.27
C ARG A 33 -35.72 8.92 -5.61
N THR A 34 -36.64 8.68 -6.53
CA THR A 34 -36.33 8.28 -7.91
C THR A 34 -36.09 9.53 -8.77
N ARG A 35 -34.84 9.73 -9.20
CA ARG A 35 -34.44 10.85 -10.08
C ARG A 35 -33.13 10.50 -10.80
N ALA A 36 -32.85 11.24 -11.87
CA ALA A 36 -31.54 11.16 -12.50
C ALA A 36 -30.43 11.55 -11.52
N GLN A 37 -29.41 10.70 -11.44
CA GLN A 37 -28.25 10.86 -10.57
C GLN A 37 -26.97 10.67 -11.37
N GLN A 38 -25.87 11.15 -10.83
CA GLN A 38 -24.56 11.01 -11.47
C GLN A 38 -24.12 9.54 -11.37
N VAL A 39 -23.65 9.00 -12.49
CA VAL A 39 -23.07 7.66 -12.59
C VAL A 39 -21.78 7.74 -13.38
N GLU A 40 -20.79 6.95 -12.98
CA GLU A 40 -19.50 6.87 -13.67
C GLU A 40 -19.35 5.45 -14.20
N ILE A 41 -19.15 5.31 -15.51
CA ILE A 41 -19.20 4.01 -16.18
C ILE A 41 -17.87 3.76 -16.89
N SER A 42 -17.16 2.71 -16.48
CA SER A 42 -16.01 2.18 -17.22
C SER A 42 -16.41 0.87 -17.91
N VAL A 43 -15.96 0.68 -19.14
CA VAL A 43 -16.26 -0.52 -19.94
C VAL A 43 -14.97 -1.08 -20.51
N TYR A 44 -14.74 -2.37 -20.28
CA TYR A 44 -13.58 -3.11 -20.77
C TYR A 44 -14.07 -4.22 -21.70
N LEU A 45 -13.67 -4.15 -22.96
CA LEU A 45 -13.89 -5.18 -23.97
C LEU A 45 -12.68 -6.12 -23.98
N HIS A 46 -12.84 -7.32 -23.44
CA HIS A 46 -11.84 -8.36 -23.56
C HIS A 46 -12.06 -9.09 -24.87
N LEU A 47 -11.12 -8.93 -25.78
CA LEU A 47 -11.23 -9.39 -27.16
C LEU A 47 -10.70 -10.82 -27.31
N GLN A 48 -10.95 -11.40 -28.48
CA GLN A 48 -10.28 -12.63 -28.87
C GLN A 48 -8.75 -12.46 -28.82
N SER A 49 -8.03 -13.55 -28.55
CA SER A 49 -6.57 -13.48 -28.42
C SER A 49 -5.92 -12.94 -29.69
N SER A 50 -4.99 -12.00 -29.53
CA SER A 50 -4.25 -11.37 -30.64
C SER A 50 -5.11 -10.60 -31.65
N PHE A 51 -6.37 -10.27 -31.33
CA PHE A 51 -7.26 -9.49 -32.20
C PHE A 51 -6.62 -8.17 -32.65
N LEU A 52 -5.99 -7.42 -31.74
CA LEU A 52 -5.37 -6.13 -32.04
C LEU A 52 -4.05 -6.27 -32.81
N THR A 53 -3.52 -7.48 -33.00
CA THR A 53 -2.33 -7.69 -33.84
C THR A 53 -2.62 -7.35 -35.30
N ALA A 54 -3.85 -7.55 -35.78
CA ALA A 54 -4.24 -7.16 -37.14
C ALA A 54 -4.17 -5.63 -37.29
N ALA A 55 -4.88 -4.89 -36.42
CA ALA A 55 -4.87 -3.44 -36.38
C ALA A 55 -3.45 -2.86 -36.23
N GLY A 56 -2.62 -3.42 -35.36
CA GLY A 56 -1.24 -2.97 -35.17
C GLY A 56 -0.31 -3.20 -36.37
N ARG A 57 -0.67 -4.11 -37.29
CA ARG A 57 0.08 -4.37 -38.52
C ARG A 57 -0.43 -3.56 -39.71
N SER A 58 -1.75 -3.38 -39.81
CA SER A 58 -2.38 -2.66 -40.92
C SER A 58 -2.40 -1.15 -40.71
N ASP A 59 -2.37 -0.69 -39.45
CA ASP A 59 -2.67 0.69 -39.06
C ASP A 59 -4.04 1.17 -39.58
N ASP A 60 -4.99 0.23 -39.75
CA ASP A 60 -6.36 0.51 -40.17
C ASP A 60 -7.31 0.42 -38.97
N VAL A 61 -8.08 1.48 -38.75
CA VAL A 61 -9.09 1.57 -37.69
C VAL A 61 -10.21 0.53 -37.88
N LEU A 62 -10.45 0.07 -39.10
CA LEU A 62 -11.46 -0.96 -39.41
C LEU A 62 -11.09 -2.34 -38.86
N ASP A 63 -9.80 -2.60 -38.62
CA ASP A 63 -9.31 -3.84 -38.01
C ASP A 63 -9.33 -3.79 -36.48
N SER A 64 -9.86 -2.70 -35.89
CA SER A 64 -9.93 -2.47 -34.45
C SER A 64 -11.38 -2.25 -33.99
N VAL A 65 -11.57 -2.18 -32.67
CA VAL A 65 -12.85 -1.77 -32.09
C VAL A 65 -12.84 -0.27 -31.82
N HIS A 66 -13.78 0.46 -32.45
CA HIS A 66 -13.81 1.92 -32.35
C HIS A 66 -14.38 2.40 -31.00
N TYR A 67 -13.51 2.61 -30.01
CA TYR A 67 -13.87 3.09 -28.66
C TYR A 67 -14.62 4.43 -28.65
N GLY A 68 -14.37 5.32 -29.63
CA GLY A 68 -15.16 6.55 -29.79
C GLY A 68 -16.63 6.33 -30.16
N HIS A 69 -16.94 5.30 -30.96
CA HIS A 69 -18.33 4.92 -31.26
C HIS A 69 -18.96 4.23 -30.06
N LEU A 70 -18.19 3.43 -29.33
CA LEU A 70 -18.62 2.80 -28.08
C LEU A 70 -19.05 3.84 -27.04
N SER A 71 -18.20 4.84 -26.81
CA SER A 71 -18.49 5.94 -25.87
C SER A 71 -19.77 6.68 -26.25
N LYS A 72 -19.98 6.95 -27.55
CA LYS A 72 -21.19 7.62 -28.06
C LYS A 72 -22.44 6.75 -27.92
N ALA A 73 -22.35 5.45 -28.24
CA ALA A 73 -23.45 4.51 -28.12
C ALA A 73 -23.91 4.38 -26.66
N ILE A 74 -22.97 4.16 -25.74
CA ILE A 74 -23.25 4.08 -24.30
C ILE A 74 -23.86 5.40 -23.79
N THR A 75 -23.24 6.55 -24.11
CA THR A 75 -23.77 7.86 -23.70
C THR A 75 -25.20 8.06 -24.16
N SER A 76 -25.50 7.73 -25.42
CA SER A 76 -26.84 7.86 -26.01
C SER A 76 -27.86 6.91 -25.37
N LYS A 77 -27.43 5.71 -24.98
CA LYS A 77 -28.27 4.72 -24.31
C LYS A 77 -28.62 5.13 -22.88
N VAL A 78 -27.67 5.72 -22.16
CA VAL A 78 -27.76 5.99 -20.72
C VAL A 78 -28.40 7.34 -20.42
N VAL A 79 -28.02 8.40 -21.15
CA VAL A 79 -28.51 9.75 -20.86
C VAL A 79 -30.01 9.86 -21.13
N GLY A 80 -30.77 10.27 -20.11
CA GLY A 80 -32.22 10.45 -20.21
C GLY A 80 -33.02 9.14 -20.07
N SER A 81 -32.35 8.01 -19.90
CA SER A 81 -32.97 6.74 -19.59
C SER A 81 -33.18 6.56 -18.09
N SER A 82 -34.07 5.63 -17.72
CA SER A 82 -34.27 5.19 -16.35
C SER A 82 -34.03 3.69 -16.28
N PHE A 83 -33.08 3.31 -15.44
CA PHE A 83 -32.72 1.94 -15.14
C PHE A 83 -33.16 1.69 -13.70
N ASN A 84 -34.11 0.78 -13.49
CA ASN A 84 -34.57 0.45 -12.14
C ASN A 84 -33.55 -0.49 -11.46
N GLY A 85 -32.37 0.05 -11.12
CA GLY A 85 -31.22 -0.64 -10.53
C GLY A 85 -29.96 -0.66 -11.40
N ALA A 86 -28.80 -0.75 -10.75
CA ALA A 86 -27.49 -0.79 -11.39
C ALA A 86 -27.28 -2.00 -12.32
N GLU A 87 -27.86 -3.16 -12.01
CA GLU A 87 -27.81 -4.35 -12.90
C GLU A 87 -28.39 -4.06 -14.28
N LYS A 88 -29.52 -3.35 -14.33
CA LYS A 88 -30.18 -3.03 -15.61
C LYS A 88 -29.35 -2.05 -16.42
N LEU A 89 -28.67 -1.12 -15.75
CA LEU A 89 -27.71 -0.24 -16.39
C LEU A 89 -26.52 -1.05 -16.93
N VAL A 90 -25.91 -1.91 -16.12
CA VAL A 90 -24.81 -2.79 -16.53
C VAL A 90 -25.19 -3.64 -17.74
N ALA A 91 -26.34 -4.30 -17.69
CA ALA A 91 -26.83 -5.14 -18.77
C ALA A 91 -27.05 -4.35 -20.07
N ALA A 92 -27.64 -3.16 -19.98
CA ALA A 92 -27.84 -2.29 -21.13
C ALA A 92 -26.51 -1.80 -21.73
N VAL A 93 -25.54 -1.44 -20.89
CA VAL A 93 -24.21 -1.02 -21.34
C VAL A 93 -23.45 -2.17 -21.99
N ALA A 94 -23.52 -3.37 -21.39
CA ALA A 94 -22.90 -4.57 -21.96
C ALA A 94 -23.53 -4.98 -23.29
N GLU A 95 -24.85 -4.83 -23.44
CA GLU A 95 -25.55 -5.07 -24.72
C GLU A 95 -25.03 -4.16 -25.84
N GLU A 96 -24.92 -2.85 -25.59
CA GLU A 96 -24.35 -1.90 -26.55
C GLU A 96 -22.87 -2.22 -26.87
N ALA A 97 -22.10 -2.60 -25.85
CA ALA A 97 -20.71 -2.98 -25.98
C ALA A 97 -20.52 -4.23 -26.86
N PHE A 98 -21.35 -5.26 -26.64
CA PHE A 98 -21.35 -6.47 -27.46
C PHE A 98 -21.88 -6.23 -28.87
N ALA A 99 -22.88 -5.37 -29.05
CA ALA A 99 -23.41 -5.02 -30.36
C ALA A 99 -22.35 -4.33 -31.22
N LEU A 100 -21.57 -3.42 -30.62
CA LEU A 100 -20.52 -2.69 -31.34
C LEU A 100 -19.27 -3.53 -31.60
N ALA A 101 -18.82 -4.31 -30.62
CA ALA A 101 -17.63 -5.13 -30.76
C ALA A 101 -17.86 -6.40 -31.62
N GLY A 102 -19.13 -6.82 -31.78
CA GLY A 102 -19.47 -8.04 -32.51
C GLY A 102 -18.70 -9.26 -31.98
N GLU A 103 -18.39 -10.20 -32.85
CA GLU A 103 -17.70 -11.44 -32.49
C GLU A 103 -16.25 -11.25 -31.97
N ALA A 104 -15.72 -10.03 -32.04
CA ALA A 104 -14.39 -9.72 -31.50
C ALA A 104 -14.36 -9.77 -29.97
N ALA A 105 -15.45 -9.39 -29.27
CA ALA A 105 -15.49 -9.37 -27.81
C ALA A 105 -15.88 -10.74 -27.24
N LYS A 106 -14.96 -11.35 -26.48
CA LYS A 106 -15.19 -12.60 -25.74
C LYS A 106 -15.95 -12.36 -24.45
N GLU A 107 -15.66 -11.26 -23.75
CA GLU A 107 -16.34 -10.86 -22.51
C GLU A 107 -16.31 -9.33 -22.39
N VAL A 108 -17.30 -8.79 -21.68
CA VAL A 108 -17.41 -7.36 -21.38
C VAL A 108 -17.45 -7.20 -19.88
N ARG A 109 -16.53 -6.42 -19.34
CA ARG A 109 -16.56 -5.98 -17.94
C ARG A 109 -17.09 -4.56 -17.89
N VAL A 110 -18.12 -4.36 -17.09
CA VAL A 110 -18.73 -3.04 -16.85
C VAL A 110 -18.56 -2.71 -15.38
N VAL A 111 -18.01 -1.53 -15.11
CA VAL A 111 -17.87 -0.98 -13.77
C VAL A 111 -18.73 0.27 -13.68
N VAL A 112 -19.73 0.25 -12.80
CA VAL A 112 -20.62 1.38 -12.53
C VAL A 112 -20.35 1.89 -11.12
N ASN A 113 -19.80 3.10 -11.02
CA ASN A 113 -19.66 3.82 -9.76
C ASN A 113 -20.85 4.77 -9.58
N MET A 114 -21.49 4.71 -8.41
CA MET A 114 -22.62 5.56 -8.04
C MET A 114 -22.24 6.40 -6.81
N PRO A 115 -21.71 7.62 -7.00
CA PRO A 115 -21.37 8.51 -5.91
C PRO A 115 -22.59 8.82 -5.04
N LYS A 116 -22.41 8.79 -3.71
CA LYS A 116 -23.44 9.13 -2.71
C LYS A 116 -24.73 8.30 -2.79
N GLN A 117 -24.69 7.11 -3.40
CA GLN A 117 -25.81 6.17 -3.41
C GLN A 117 -26.14 5.66 -1.99
N ILE A 118 -25.15 5.60 -1.13
CA ILE A 118 -25.27 5.27 0.30
C ILE A 118 -24.85 6.50 1.09
N LEU A 119 -25.69 6.98 2.00
CA LEU A 119 -25.53 8.29 2.67
C LEU A 119 -24.18 8.46 3.40
N LEU A 120 -23.70 7.40 4.03
CA LEU A 120 -22.45 7.41 4.81
C LEU A 120 -21.26 6.85 4.03
N ALA A 121 -21.42 6.52 2.76
CA ALA A 121 -20.32 6.03 1.92
C ALA A 121 -20.01 7.06 0.82
N GLU A 122 -18.79 7.04 0.31
CA GLU A 122 -18.42 7.86 -0.82
C GLU A 122 -19.14 7.39 -2.09
N ALA A 123 -19.15 6.09 -2.34
CA ALA A 123 -19.82 5.51 -3.49
C ALA A 123 -20.22 4.04 -3.29
N LEU A 124 -21.19 3.60 -4.11
CA LEU A 124 -21.47 2.19 -4.34
C LEU A 124 -20.98 1.83 -5.74
N CYS A 125 -20.03 0.89 -5.83
CA CYS A 125 -19.44 0.44 -7.08
C CYS A 125 -19.92 -0.98 -7.41
N VAL A 126 -20.39 -1.19 -8.63
CA VAL A 126 -20.85 -2.47 -9.18
C VAL A 126 -19.95 -2.84 -10.34
N ASP A 127 -19.20 -3.94 -10.19
CA ASP A 127 -18.20 -4.42 -11.14
C ASP A 127 -18.60 -5.83 -11.60
N ILE A 128 -19.03 -5.94 -12.85
CA ILE A 128 -19.64 -7.14 -13.41
C ILE A 128 -18.95 -7.51 -14.72
N THR A 129 -18.54 -8.77 -14.84
CA THR A 129 -18.01 -9.34 -16.09
C THR A 129 -19.01 -10.32 -16.69
N ILE A 130 -19.42 -10.05 -17.93
CA ILE A 130 -20.39 -10.84 -18.69
C ILE A 130 -19.66 -11.48 -19.88
N PRO A 131 -19.62 -12.82 -20.00
CA PRO A 131 -19.07 -13.51 -21.16
C PRO A 131 -20.04 -13.50 -22.35
N ARG A 132 -19.49 -13.63 -23.56
CA ARG A 132 -20.27 -13.85 -24.78
C ARG A 132 -20.64 -15.34 -24.89
N GLY A 133 -21.95 -15.62 -25.00
CA GLY A 133 -22.48 -16.97 -25.21
C GLY A 133 -22.57 -17.83 -23.94
N GLN A 134 -23.61 -18.67 -23.87
CA GLN A 134 -24.19 -19.33 -22.68
C GLN A 134 -24.91 -18.34 -21.74
N ALA A 135 -26.25 -18.37 -21.83
CA ALA A 135 -27.24 -17.66 -21.02
C ALA A 135 -26.64 -16.54 -20.18
N ALA A 136 -26.49 -15.33 -20.73
CA ALA A 136 -25.82 -14.10 -20.23
C ALA A 136 -25.70 -13.94 -18.69
N THR A 137 -25.05 -14.90 -18.05
CA THR A 137 -24.96 -15.02 -16.61
C THR A 137 -23.60 -14.45 -16.26
N PRO A 138 -23.56 -13.39 -15.46
CA PRO A 138 -22.30 -12.77 -15.11
C PRO A 138 -21.41 -13.77 -14.37
N VAL A 139 -20.16 -13.85 -14.80
CA VAL A 139 -19.15 -14.78 -14.25
C VAL A 139 -18.52 -14.20 -13.00
N ILE A 140 -18.44 -12.87 -12.91
CA ILE A 140 -17.92 -12.16 -11.76
C ILE A 140 -18.90 -11.05 -11.42
N ARG A 141 -19.35 -11.03 -10.17
CA ARG A 141 -20.14 -9.94 -9.58
C ARG A 141 -19.45 -9.46 -8.32
N LYS A 142 -18.85 -8.28 -8.42
CA LYS A 142 -18.16 -7.62 -7.31
C LYS A 142 -18.89 -6.32 -7.00
N ILE A 143 -19.35 -6.18 -5.75
CA ILE A 143 -20.00 -4.97 -5.27
C ILE A 143 -19.12 -4.37 -4.18
N SER A 144 -18.79 -3.10 -4.28
CA SER A 144 -17.92 -2.42 -3.31
C SER A 144 -18.62 -1.20 -2.73
N VAL A 145 -18.69 -1.13 -1.41
CA VAL A 145 -19.08 0.07 -0.67
C VAL A 145 -17.79 0.80 -0.33
N VAL A 146 -17.59 1.95 -0.97
CA VAL A 146 -16.34 2.72 -0.91
C VAL A 146 -16.43 3.76 0.19
N ASP A 147 -15.44 3.77 1.06
CA ASP A 147 -15.26 4.72 2.15
C ASP A 147 -16.49 4.91 3.05
N LEU A 148 -17.08 3.80 3.50
CA LEU A 148 -18.19 3.81 4.47
C LEU A 148 -17.72 4.37 5.82
N ILE A 149 -18.35 5.44 6.25
CA ILE A 149 -18.10 6.08 7.53
C ILE A 149 -18.93 5.40 8.62
N LEU A 150 -18.24 4.81 9.60
CA LEU A 150 -18.82 4.17 10.77
C LEU A 150 -18.42 4.93 12.05
N PRO A 151 -19.33 5.73 12.64
CA PRO A 151 -19.08 6.39 13.91
C PRO A 151 -19.14 5.39 15.07
N VAL A 152 -17.99 5.08 15.69
CA VAL A 152 -17.91 4.09 16.77
C VAL A 152 -16.88 4.49 17.81
N ILE A 153 -17.05 4.04 19.06
CA ILE A 153 -16.00 4.19 20.09
C ILE A 153 -14.97 3.07 19.89
N ILE A 154 -13.72 3.43 19.64
CA ILE A 154 -12.64 2.45 19.43
C ILE A 154 -11.35 2.86 20.15
N GLY A 155 -10.66 1.88 20.73
CA GLY A 155 -9.40 2.09 21.43
C GLY A 155 -9.46 1.73 22.91
N VAL A 156 -8.29 1.70 23.55
CA VAL A 156 -8.10 1.27 24.95
C VAL A 156 -7.93 2.45 25.90
N ASN A 157 -7.46 3.60 25.41
CA ASN A 157 -7.11 4.71 26.28
C ASN A 157 -8.37 5.47 26.72
N PRO A 158 -8.49 5.89 28.00
CA PRO A 158 -9.68 6.61 28.48
C PRO A 158 -10.09 7.83 27.64
N PRO A 159 -9.18 8.65 27.08
CA PRO A 159 -9.55 9.74 26.17
C PRO A 159 -10.21 9.26 24.86
N GLU A 160 -9.76 8.14 24.29
CA GLU A 160 -10.32 7.55 23.06
C GLU A 160 -11.76 7.05 23.28
N ARG A 161 -12.14 6.81 24.54
CA ARG A 161 -13.46 6.29 24.95
C ARG A 161 -14.51 7.38 25.19
N GLN A 162 -14.14 8.66 25.13
CA GLN A 162 -15.04 9.77 25.48
C GLN A 162 -15.98 10.18 24.34
N ALA A 163 -15.59 9.94 23.09
CA ALA A 163 -16.34 10.33 21.92
C ALA A 163 -16.26 9.26 20.82
N LYS A 164 -17.30 9.18 19.98
CA LYS A 164 -17.27 8.36 18.77
C LYS A 164 -16.23 8.91 17.80
N GLN A 165 -15.48 8.01 17.21
CA GLN A 165 -14.46 8.29 16.21
C GLN A 165 -14.99 7.94 14.83
N ARG A 166 -14.48 8.62 13.80
CA ARG A 166 -14.87 8.39 12.42
C ARG A 166 -14.01 7.27 11.84
N VAL A 167 -14.58 6.09 11.64
CA VAL A 167 -13.86 4.95 11.06
C VAL A 167 -14.30 4.77 9.62
N ILE A 168 -13.39 4.99 8.66
CA ILE A 168 -13.64 4.73 7.24
C ILE A 168 -13.44 3.24 6.97
N THR A 169 -14.39 2.61 6.31
CA THR A 169 -14.45 1.18 6.09
C THR A 169 -14.80 0.88 4.64
N ASN A 170 -13.96 0.10 3.95
CA ASN A 170 -14.25 -0.41 2.62
C ASN A 170 -14.77 -1.85 2.73
N ILE A 171 -15.93 -2.11 2.13
CA ILE A 171 -16.57 -3.43 2.13
C ILE A 171 -16.73 -3.92 0.69
N VAL A 172 -16.23 -5.12 0.41
CA VAL A 172 -16.31 -5.73 -0.91
C VAL A 172 -17.04 -7.07 -0.80
N PHE A 173 -18.11 -7.18 -1.58
CA PHE A 173 -18.94 -8.37 -1.74
C PHE A 173 -18.59 -9.06 -3.05
N HIS A 174 -18.32 -10.35 -2.97
CA HIS A 174 -18.18 -11.23 -4.12
C HIS A 174 -19.41 -12.13 -4.17
N GLU A 175 -20.33 -11.82 -5.07
CA GLU A 175 -21.48 -12.68 -5.30
C GLU A 175 -21.09 -13.84 -6.22
N ALA A 176 -21.55 -15.05 -5.86
CA ALA A 176 -21.51 -16.19 -6.77
C ALA A 176 -22.22 -15.88 -8.11
N PRO A 177 -21.73 -16.46 -9.22
CA PRO A 177 -22.37 -16.36 -10.53
C PRO A 177 -23.83 -16.83 -10.48
N GLY A 178 -24.73 -16.12 -11.15
CA GLY A 178 -26.14 -16.54 -11.25
C GLY A 178 -27.06 -15.43 -11.76
N ASP A 179 -28.30 -15.79 -12.11
CA ASP A 179 -29.34 -14.86 -12.59
C ASP A 179 -30.20 -14.27 -11.45
N ARG A 180 -29.63 -14.22 -10.23
CA ARG A 180 -30.31 -13.63 -9.09
C ARG A 180 -30.27 -12.10 -9.16
N PRO A 181 -31.32 -11.39 -8.71
CA PRO A 181 -31.26 -9.93 -8.59
C PRO A 181 -30.19 -9.52 -7.56
N LEU A 182 -29.59 -8.34 -7.73
CA LEU A 182 -28.70 -7.80 -6.69
C LEU A 182 -29.46 -7.64 -5.39
N LEU A 183 -28.73 -7.88 -4.31
CA LEU A 183 -29.19 -7.61 -2.97
C LEU A 183 -29.37 -6.10 -2.75
N ASN A 184 -30.24 -5.73 -1.82
CA ASN A 184 -30.40 -4.34 -1.42
C ASN A 184 -29.24 -3.95 -0.49
N TYR A 185 -28.09 -3.64 -1.09
CA TYR A 185 -26.88 -3.22 -0.37
C TYR A 185 -27.10 -1.99 0.50
N SER A 186 -27.99 -1.09 0.09
CA SER A 186 -28.34 0.08 0.91
C SER A 186 -28.98 -0.34 2.23
N GLU A 187 -29.93 -1.27 2.22
CA GLU A 187 -30.55 -1.80 3.44
C GLU A 187 -29.56 -2.56 4.32
N ILE A 188 -28.72 -3.40 3.71
CA ILE A 188 -27.67 -4.13 4.44
C ILE A 188 -26.74 -3.15 5.16
N VAL A 189 -26.26 -2.12 4.46
CA VAL A 189 -25.37 -1.11 5.05
C VAL A 189 -26.08 -0.30 6.14
N VAL A 190 -27.35 0.06 5.97
CA VAL A 190 -28.14 0.71 7.02
C VAL A 190 -28.20 -0.17 8.29
N GLY A 191 -28.37 -1.49 8.13
CA GLY A 191 -28.33 -2.45 9.23
C GLY A 191 -26.97 -2.47 9.95
N ILE A 192 -25.87 -2.55 9.19
CA ILE A 192 -24.50 -2.52 9.75
C ILE A 192 -24.26 -1.23 10.52
N VAL A 193 -24.54 -0.08 9.90
CA VAL A 193 -24.34 1.24 10.51
C VAL A 193 -25.06 1.30 11.85
N LYS A 194 -26.34 0.91 11.87
CA LYS A 194 -27.16 0.92 13.09
C LYS A 194 -26.57 0.06 14.21
N ASN A 195 -26.13 -1.16 13.89
CA ASN A 195 -25.61 -2.10 14.88
C ASN A 195 -24.25 -1.65 15.40
N ILE A 196 -23.33 -1.30 14.50
CA ILE A 196 -21.98 -0.85 14.82
C ILE A 196 -21.99 0.47 15.57
N GLU A 197 -22.87 1.41 15.22
CA GLU A 197 -22.93 2.73 15.85
C GLU A 197 -23.29 2.66 17.36
N SER A 198 -24.03 1.61 17.77
CA SER A 198 -24.41 1.37 19.16
C SER A 198 -23.34 0.65 20.00
N SER A 199 -22.25 0.24 19.35
CA SER A 199 -21.22 -0.62 19.93
C SER A 199 -19.96 0.16 20.34
N ALA A 200 -19.03 -0.53 21.01
CA ALA A 200 -17.72 0.01 21.33
C ALA A 200 -16.68 -1.11 21.37
N TYR A 201 -15.50 -0.84 20.83
CA TYR A 201 -14.44 -1.83 20.66
C TYR A 201 -13.11 -1.36 21.23
N LEU A 202 -12.29 -2.29 21.71
CA LEU A 202 -10.95 -1.94 22.22
C LEU A 202 -9.91 -1.94 21.09
N THR A 203 -10.12 -2.77 20.06
CA THR A 203 -9.16 -2.97 18.97
C THR A 203 -9.86 -2.97 17.61
N LEU A 204 -9.09 -2.71 16.55
CA LEU A 204 -9.56 -2.72 15.16
C LEU A 204 -9.94 -4.13 14.70
N GLU A 205 -9.25 -5.16 15.19
CA GLU A 205 -9.51 -6.55 14.84
C GLU A 205 -10.90 -6.98 15.33
N LYS A 206 -11.28 -6.61 16.56
CA LYS A 206 -12.61 -6.90 17.09
C LYS A 206 -13.68 -6.13 16.32
N PHE A 207 -13.45 -4.86 16.02
CA PHE A 207 -14.34 -4.05 15.20
C PHE A 207 -14.60 -4.69 13.82
N VAL A 208 -13.53 -5.06 13.10
CA VAL A 208 -13.62 -5.72 11.79
C VAL A 208 -14.34 -7.07 11.89
N LEU A 209 -14.02 -7.88 12.92
CA LEU A 209 -14.67 -9.16 13.13
C LEU A 209 -16.19 -9.01 13.34
N GLU A 210 -16.62 -8.01 14.11
CA GLU A 210 -18.05 -7.75 14.34
C GLU A 210 -18.77 -7.30 13.08
N ILE A 211 -18.14 -6.45 12.24
CA ILE A 211 -18.71 -6.13 10.92
C ILE A 211 -18.94 -7.40 10.09
N CYS A 212 -17.96 -8.31 10.06
CA CYS A 212 -18.09 -9.58 9.36
C CYS A 212 -19.20 -10.48 9.94
N ILE A 213 -19.39 -10.49 11.27
CA ILE A 213 -20.46 -11.24 11.93
C ILE A 213 -21.82 -10.64 11.59
N GLU A 214 -21.97 -9.32 11.70
CA GLU A 214 -23.21 -8.60 11.37
C GLU A 214 -23.62 -8.80 9.92
N LEU A 215 -22.65 -8.69 8.99
CA LEU A 215 -22.87 -9.00 7.59
C LEU A 215 -23.44 -10.40 7.41
N ARG A 216 -22.83 -11.42 8.02
CA ARG A 216 -23.32 -12.81 7.94
C ARG A 216 -24.73 -12.96 8.53
N THR A 217 -25.06 -12.23 9.59
CA THR A 217 -26.39 -12.27 10.21
C THR A 217 -27.45 -11.61 9.34
N LEU A 218 -27.16 -10.44 8.78
CA LEU A 218 -28.07 -9.72 7.89
C LEU A 218 -28.35 -10.52 6.61
N PHE A 219 -27.35 -11.23 6.07
CA PHE A 219 -27.58 -12.16 4.96
C PHE A 219 -28.47 -13.37 5.33
N ARG A 220 -28.59 -13.73 6.62
CA ARG A 220 -29.47 -14.82 7.08
C ARG A 220 -30.91 -14.37 7.40
N CYS A 221 -31.13 -13.09 7.70
CA CYS A 221 -32.42 -12.57 8.19
C CYS A 221 -33.29 -11.89 7.12
N GLY A 222 -32.81 -11.67 5.89
CA GLY A 222 -33.67 -11.17 4.80
C GLY A 222 -34.81 -12.15 4.50
N ASP A 223 -35.97 -11.65 4.06
CA ASP A 223 -37.24 -12.36 3.74
C ASP A 223 -37.16 -13.41 2.60
N TYR A 224 -35.99 -14.02 2.39
CA TYR A 224 -35.82 -15.15 1.49
C TYR A 224 -35.90 -16.44 2.30
N GLU A 225 -37.11 -16.98 2.48
CA GLU A 225 -37.33 -18.35 2.99
C GLU A 225 -36.54 -19.35 2.14
N MET A 226 -35.37 -19.84 2.56
CA MET A 226 -34.64 -20.85 1.80
C MET A 226 -33.73 -21.74 2.64
N GLU A 227 -33.65 -23.01 2.21
CA GLU A 227 -33.05 -24.16 2.90
C GLU A 227 -31.60 -23.96 3.38
N GLU A 228 -31.38 -24.40 4.61
CA GLU A 228 -30.22 -24.22 5.49
C GLU A 228 -28.86 -24.77 4.98
N ARG A 229 -28.78 -25.27 3.73
CA ARG A 229 -27.67 -26.14 3.28
C ARG A 229 -26.68 -25.58 2.27
N SER A 230 -26.83 -24.37 1.71
CA SER A 230 -25.97 -23.97 0.56
C SER A 230 -25.25 -22.61 0.62
N TYR A 231 -25.32 -21.80 1.68
CA TYR A 231 -24.74 -20.44 1.64
C TYR A 231 -23.29 -20.20 2.12
N PRO A 232 -22.55 -21.06 2.86
CA PRO A 232 -21.20 -20.68 3.29
C PRO A 232 -20.22 -20.42 2.15
N ASP A 233 -20.51 -20.90 0.93
CA ASP A 233 -19.64 -20.81 -0.25
C ASP A 233 -20.13 -19.79 -1.33
N MET A 234 -21.23 -19.06 -1.12
CA MET A 234 -21.93 -18.31 -2.19
C MET A 234 -21.81 -16.77 -2.18
N ILE A 235 -21.36 -16.17 -1.07
CA ILE A 235 -21.00 -14.74 -1.01
C ILE A 235 -19.72 -14.62 -0.17
N GLY A 236 -18.62 -14.27 -0.82
CA GLY A 236 -17.37 -13.96 -0.14
C GLY A 236 -17.34 -12.49 0.25
N VAL A 237 -17.13 -12.18 1.53
CA VAL A 237 -16.73 -10.83 1.93
C VAL A 237 -15.20 -10.82 1.96
N SER A 238 -14.59 -10.00 1.10
CA SER A 238 -13.14 -9.79 1.07
C SER A 238 -12.65 -9.08 2.34
N PRO A 239 -11.33 -8.96 2.59
CA PRO A 239 -10.82 -8.32 3.80
C PRO A 239 -11.42 -6.92 3.95
N VAL A 240 -12.12 -6.68 5.05
CA VAL A 240 -12.65 -5.36 5.39
C VAL A 240 -11.47 -4.45 5.70
N CYS A 241 -11.24 -3.45 4.87
CA CYS A 241 -10.15 -2.50 5.06
C CYS A 241 -10.67 -1.30 5.84
N THR A 242 -10.06 -1.00 6.99
CA THR A 242 -10.52 0.08 7.88
C THR A 242 -9.40 1.08 8.15
N LYS A 243 -9.76 2.36 8.18
CA LYS A 243 -8.86 3.47 8.49
C LYS A 243 -9.52 4.35 9.54
N LEU A 244 -8.83 4.55 10.66
CA LEU A 244 -9.25 5.51 11.67
C LEU A 244 -8.96 6.94 11.18
N GLN A 245 -9.95 7.83 11.25
CA GLN A 245 -9.71 9.25 11.09
C GLN A 245 -9.81 9.96 12.45
N PRO A 246 -8.89 10.89 12.75
CA PRO A 246 -8.99 11.70 13.95
C PRO A 246 -10.31 12.51 13.93
N PRO A 247 -10.90 12.81 15.11
CA PRO A 247 -12.14 13.57 15.18
C PRO A 247 -12.00 14.90 14.45
N LEU A 248 -13.06 15.28 13.72
CA LEU A 248 -13.16 16.54 12.99
C LEU A 248 -12.99 17.70 13.97
N SER A 249 -11.81 18.30 14.00
CA SER A 249 -11.68 19.71 14.37
C SER A 249 -12.39 20.56 13.31
N ALA A 250 -13.02 21.65 13.74
CA ALA A 250 -13.84 22.57 12.95
C ALA A 250 -13.17 23.01 11.61
N PRO A 251 -13.96 23.48 10.62
CA PRO A 251 -13.58 23.42 9.21
C PRO A 251 -12.35 24.28 8.91
N LEU A 252 -11.29 23.62 8.44
CA LEU A 252 -10.15 24.29 7.80
C LEU A 252 -10.59 24.71 6.39
N SER A 253 -11.20 25.89 6.28
CA SER A 253 -11.20 26.60 5.01
C SER A 253 -9.74 26.94 4.66
N MET A 254 -9.29 26.46 3.51
CA MET A 254 -8.29 27.12 2.68
C MET A 254 -6.97 27.51 3.39
N GLN A 255 -6.13 26.52 3.73
CA GLN A 255 -4.71 26.75 4.00
C GLN A 255 -3.85 25.61 3.42
N TYR A 256 -3.75 25.53 2.10
CA TYR A 256 -2.58 24.94 1.45
C TYR A 256 -1.44 25.95 1.51
N SER A 257 -0.89 26.20 2.70
CA SER A 257 0.34 27.01 2.86
C SER A 257 0.91 26.88 4.28
N LYS A 258 1.15 25.65 4.75
CA LYS A 258 2.08 25.45 5.86
C LYS A 258 3.07 24.36 5.47
N LEU A 259 4.22 24.82 4.96
CA LEU A 259 5.48 24.08 4.88
C LEU A 259 5.68 23.24 6.15
N MET A 260 6.29 22.07 6.00
CA MET A 260 6.74 21.28 7.14
C MET A 260 7.62 22.15 8.05
N SER A 261 7.34 22.13 9.36
CA SER A 261 8.29 22.65 10.34
C SER A 261 9.52 21.75 10.30
N THR A 262 10.69 22.33 10.08
CA THR A 262 12.02 21.66 9.94
C THR A 262 12.48 20.87 11.18
N THR A 263 11.60 20.65 12.16
CA THR A 263 11.97 20.19 13.50
C THR A 263 11.43 18.82 13.90
N ASP A 264 10.58 18.15 13.11
CA ASP A 264 10.34 16.71 13.34
C ASP A 264 9.63 16.00 12.15
N PRO A 265 10.39 15.51 11.17
CA PRO A 265 9.82 14.76 10.05
C PRO A 265 9.56 13.29 10.48
N ASN A 266 8.33 13.01 10.93
CA ASN A 266 7.89 11.66 11.28
C ASN A 266 7.65 10.80 10.02
N ILE A 267 8.20 9.58 9.98
CA ILE A 267 8.05 8.64 8.85
C ILE A 267 6.58 8.36 8.47
N ASP A 268 5.68 8.31 9.45
CA ASP A 268 4.25 8.12 9.21
C ASP A 268 3.63 9.34 8.52
N ARG A 269 4.13 10.53 8.85
CA ARG A 269 3.68 11.79 8.25
C ARG A 269 4.19 11.94 6.83
N ILE A 270 5.46 11.60 6.57
CA ILE A 270 6.03 11.58 5.21
C ILE A 270 5.31 10.55 4.36
N SER A 271 5.10 9.34 4.89
CA SER A 271 4.34 8.30 4.19
C SER A 271 2.91 8.76 3.88
N SER A 272 2.24 9.46 4.81
CA SER A 272 0.90 10.01 4.59
C SER A 272 0.87 11.12 3.54
N LEU A 273 1.85 12.03 3.56
CA LEU A 273 1.96 13.14 2.61
C LEU A 273 2.31 12.67 1.20
N CYS A 274 3.22 11.70 1.07
CA CYS A 274 3.65 11.19 -0.23
C CYS A 274 2.69 10.14 -0.81
N ARG A 275 1.78 9.57 -0.02
CA ARG A 275 0.87 8.50 -0.49
C ARG A 275 0.05 8.90 -1.73
N PRO A 276 -0.61 10.06 -1.79
CA PRO A 276 -1.36 10.46 -2.99
C PRO A 276 -0.47 10.54 -4.22
N LEU A 277 0.76 11.04 -4.06
CA LEU A 277 1.74 11.09 -5.14
C LEU A 277 2.20 9.69 -5.56
N PHE A 278 2.39 8.77 -4.60
CA PHE A 278 2.73 7.38 -4.92
C PHE A 278 1.60 6.66 -5.65
N GLU A 279 0.35 6.89 -5.26
CA GLU A 279 -0.83 6.35 -5.94
C GLU A 279 -0.97 6.94 -7.36
N GLU A 280 -0.76 8.25 -7.51
CA GLU A 280 -0.72 8.95 -8.81
C GLU A 280 0.37 8.36 -9.72
N VAL A 281 1.60 8.23 -9.22
CA VAL A 281 2.71 7.69 -10.00
C VAL A 281 2.50 6.22 -10.33
N HIS A 282 2.01 5.41 -9.38
CA HIS A 282 1.69 4.00 -9.63
C HIS A 282 0.61 3.84 -10.70
N SER A 283 -0.42 4.69 -10.68
CA SER A 283 -1.48 4.66 -11.69
C SER A 283 -0.97 5.02 -13.10
N SER A 284 -0.01 5.93 -13.18
CA SER A 284 0.55 6.39 -14.46
C SER A 284 1.72 5.52 -14.95
N HIS A 285 2.40 4.82 -14.04
CA HIS A 285 3.55 3.96 -14.30
C HIS A 285 3.38 2.64 -13.55
N PRO A 286 2.64 1.66 -14.11
CA PRO A 286 2.35 0.39 -13.43
C PRO A 286 3.60 -0.45 -13.09
N SER A 287 4.72 -0.14 -13.73
CA SER A 287 6.07 -0.65 -13.45
C SER A 287 6.61 -0.19 -12.10
N PHE A 288 6.15 0.95 -11.56
CA PHE A 288 6.41 1.36 -10.18
C PHE A 288 5.67 0.41 -9.22
N MET A 289 6.37 -0.19 -8.27
CA MET A 289 5.78 -1.19 -7.36
C MET A 289 5.66 -0.68 -5.93
N TRP A 290 6.64 0.09 -5.45
CA TRP A 290 6.64 0.62 -4.09
C TRP A 290 7.59 1.81 -3.97
N ALA A 291 7.39 2.64 -2.95
CA ALA A 291 8.36 3.62 -2.51
C ALA A 291 8.51 3.56 -0.98
N GLY A 292 9.72 3.80 -0.50
CA GLY A 292 10.05 3.78 0.92
C GLY A 292 10.98 4.93 1.28
N VAL A 293 10.69 5.58 2.41
CA VAL A 293 11.62 6.55 3.00
C VAL A 293 12.82 5.79 3.52
N PHE A 294 14.00 6.28 3.20
CA PHE A 294 15.28 5.71 3.62
C PHE A 294 16.10 6.79 4.34
N GLY A 295 16.96 6.40 5.29
CA GLY A 295 17.77 7.35 6.08
C GLY A 295 17.11 7.85 7.39
N SER A 296 17.93 8.47 8.26
CA SER A 296 17.46 9.06 9.52
C SER A 296 16.83 10.42 9.28
N VAL A 297 15.51 10.46 9.38
CA VAL A 297 14.74 11.70 9.44
C VAL A 297 14.90 12.46 10.77
N SER A 298 15.56 11.85 11.77
CA SER A 298 15.37 12.21 13.17
C SER A 298 16.27 13.28 13.77
N ARG A 299 17.10 14.02 13.01
CA ARG A 299 17.82 15.19 13.55
C ARG A 299 18.07 16.24 12.49
N GLY A 300 17.62 17.48 12.76
CA GLY A 300 17.93 18.68 12.00
C GLY A 300 19.41 19.08 12.08
N THR A 301 20.29 18.24 11.55
CA THR A 301 21.68 18.59 11.26
C THR A 301 21.83 18.66 9.74
N GLN A 302 21.52 19.83 9.19
CA GLN A 302 22.03 20.26 7.89
C GLN A 302 23.56 20.09 7.89
N ARG A 303 24.11 19.43 6.86
CA ARG A 303 25.52 19.54 6.49
C ARG A 303 25.66 20.30 5.14
N PRO A 304 26.80 20.96 4.87
CA PRO A 304 26.98 21.86 3.72
C PRO A 304 27.18 21.23 2.33
N ASP A 305 27.19 19.90 2.18
CA ASP A 305 27.80 19.25 1.01
C ASP A 305 26.95 18.14 0.34
N HIS A 306 25.72 17.91 0.81
CA HIS A 306 24.71 17.12 0.08
C HIS A 306 23.32 17.79 0.21
N ASP A 307 22.75 18.19 -0.93
CA ASP A 307 21.55 19.04 -1.09
C ASP A 307 20.22 18.27 -0.92
N SER A 308 20.09 17.36 0.06
CA SER A 308 18.82 16.65 0.28
C SER A 308 18.47 16.41 1.75
N ASP A 309 17.21 16.68 2.10
CA ASP A 309 16.65 16.54 3.45
C ASP A 309 16.01 15.16 3.69
N VAL A 310 15.61 14.45 2.63
CA VAL A 310 14.91 13.15 2.68
C VAL A 310 15.36 12.25 1.53
N ASP A 311 15.79 11.01 1.82
CA ASP A 311 16.03 10.00 0.79
C ASP A 311 14.80 9.10 0.59
N ILE A 312 14.40 8.87 -0.66
CA ILE A 312 13.30 7.97 -1.02
C ILE A 312 13.80 6.92 -2.01
N VAL A 313 13.67 5.65 -1.63
CA VAL A 313 13.95 4.51 -2.51
C VAL A 313 12.65 4.11 -3.22
N VAL A 314 12.73 3.96 -4.53
CA VAL A 314 11.60 3.61 -5.39
C VAL A 314 11.85 2.26 -6.06
N GLY A 315 10.98 1.29 -5.81
CA GLY A 315 11.02 -0.04 -6.40
C GLY A 315 10.20 -0.18 -7.68
N TYR A 316 10.78 -0.83 -8.68
CA TYR A 316 10.18 -1.13 -9.98
C TYR A 316 10.10 -2.63 -10.26
N SER A 317 9.19 -3.04 -11.14
CA SER A 317 9.01 -4.43 -11.56
C SER A 317 10.24 -4.97 -12.31
N PRO A 318 10.49 -6.29 -12.31
CA PRO A 318 11.64 -6.88 -12.98
C PRO A 318 11.75 -6.63 -14.49
N ASP A 319 10.60 -6.43 -15.12
CA ASP A 319 10.47 -6.26 -16.56
C ASP A 319 10.43 -4.79 -16.98
N SER A 320 10.65 -3.86 -16.04
CA SER A 320 10.62 -2.41 -16.29
C SER A 320 11.75 -1.96 -17.21
N ASP A 321 11.43 -1.16 -18.23
CA ASP A 321 12.41 -0.50 -19.08
C ASP A 321 12.99 0.74 -18.38
N PHE A 322 14.31 0.85 -18.30
CA PHE A 322 14.95 1.93 -17.54
C PHE A 322 14.63 3.33 -18.11
N LEU A 323 14.59 3.48 -19.44
CA LEU A 323 14.38 4.80 -20.05
C LEU A 323 12.92 5.20 -20.04
N VAL A 324 12.02 4.25 -20.25
CA VAL A 324 10.58 4.54 -20.36
C VAL A 324 9.92 4.54 -18.97
N ASP A 325 10.14 3.48 -18.18
CA ASP A 325 9.44 3.28 -16.91
C ASP A 325 10.14 4.00 -15.76
N VAL A 326 11.46 3.80 -15.62
CA VAL A 326 12.21 4.32 -14.46
C VAL A 326 12.45 5.83 -14.60
N CYS A 327 13.00 6.30 -15.73
CA CYS A 327 13.23 7.74 -15.92
C CYS A 327 11.92 8.54 -15.98
N GLY A 328 10.86 7.99 -16.58
CA GLY A 328 9.55 8.63 -16.67
C GLY A 328 8.96 8.93 -15.29
N SER A 329 8.82 7.91 -14.46
CA SER A 329 8.31 8.04 -13.09
C SER A 329 9.27 8.79 -12.15
N GLN A 330 10.59 8.63 -12.30
CA GLN A 330 11.58 9.36 -11.49
C GLN A 330 11.54 10.88 -11.75
N SER A 331 11.32 11.31 -12.99
CA SER A 331 11.18 12.74 -13.31
C SER A 331 9.94 13.36 -12.62
N LEU A 332 8.85 12.60 -12.53
CA LEU A 332 7.64 13.01 -11.82
C LEU A 332 7.88 13.12 -10.32
N PHE A 333 8.64 12.16 -9.76
CA PHE A 333 9.03 12.17 -8.34
C PHE A 333 9.93 13.35 -7.97
N LEU A 334 11.01 13.56 -8.71
CA LEU A 334 11.95 14.65 -8.46
C LEU A 334 11.29 16.03 -8.56
N LYS A 335 10.23 16.16 -9.36
CA LYS A 335 9.45 17.40 -9.46
C LYS A 335 8.47 17.58 -8.30
N ARG A 336 7.76 16.53 -7.89
CA ARG A 336 6.58 16.62 -7.03
C ARG A 336 6.86 16.34 -5.55
N LEU A 337 7.86 15.51 -5.25
CA LEU A 337 8.22 15.19 -3.87
C LEU A 337 8.72 16.42 -3.09
N PRO A 338 9.58 17.29 -3.66
CA PRO A 338 9.99 18.49 -2.95
C PRO A 338 8.83 19.46 -2.68
N GLU A 339 7.89 19.59 -3.63
CA GLU A 339 6.67 20.39 -3.43
C GLU A 339 5.79 19.80 -2.31
N THR A 340 5.68 18.47 -2.27
CA THR A 340 4.82 17.75 -1.32
C THR A 340 5.37 17.76 0.10
N LEU A 341 6.70 17.64 0.23
CA LEU A 341 7.39 17.57 1.51
C LEU A 341 7.88 18.95 1.99
N GLY A 342 7.99 19.93 1.10
CA GLY A 342 8.57 21.23 1.41
C GLY A 342 10.03 21.12 1.85
N ALA A 343 10.75 20.13 1.30
CA ALA A 343 12.11 19.74 1.66
C ALA A 343 12.82 19.22 0.40
N GLU A 344 14.15 19.26 0.34
CA GLU A 344 14.89 18.65 -0.78
C GLU A 344 14.84 17.13 -0.67
N VAL A 345 14.65 16.44 -1.79
CA VAL A 345 14.40 14.98 -1.79
C VAL A 345 15.27 14.31 -2.84
N ASP A 346 16.04 13.32 -2.41
CA ASP A 346 16.75 12.42 -3.33
C ASP A 346 15.92 11.17 -3.60
N VAL A 347 15.86 10.77 -4.87
CA VAL A 347 15.07 9.61 -5.32
C VAL A 347 15.99 8.56 -5.91
N ILE A 348 16.11 7.42 -5.23
CA ILE A 348 16.98 6.32 -5.60
C ILE A 348 16.14 5.22 -6.27
N PRO A 349 16.28 4.99 -7.59
CA PRO A 349 15.55 3.94 -8.28
C PRO A 349 16.14 2.55 -8.01
N PHE A 350 15.26 1.57 -7.87
CA PHE A 350 15.59 0.16 -7.62
C PHE A 350 14.72 -0.75 -8.48
N VAL A 351 15.31 -1.57 -9.35
CA VAL A 351 14.56 -2.52 -10.20
C VAL A 351 14.68 -3.93 -9.62
N GLN A 352 13.55 -4.58 -9.34
CA GLN A 352 13.50 -5.87 -8.64
C GLN A 352 13.98 -7.01 -9.56
N GLN A 353 14.94 -7.84 -9.15
CA GLN A 353 15.32 -9.12 -9.83
C GLN A 353 15.68 -9.08 -11.33
N SER A 354 15.93 -7.91 -11.93
CA SER A 354 16.38 -7.84 -13.33
C SER A 354 17.74 -8.52 -13.53
N LYS A 355 17.80 -9.55 -14.40
CA LYS A 355 19.07 -10.20 -14.81
C LYS A 355 19.94 -9.28 -15.67
N THR A 356 19.35 -8.28 -16.32
CA THR A 356 20.03 -7.28 -17.16
C THR A 356 20.56 -6.12 -16.34
N PHE A 357 19.94 -5.80 -15.20
CA PHE A 357 20.39 -4.76 -14.28
C PHE A 357 21.33 -5.32 -13.21
N ARG A 358 22.53 -5.78 -13.62
CA ARG A 358 23.72 -5.80 -12.73
C ARG A 358 24.21 -4.36 -12.48
N GLY A 359 23.33 -3.47 -12.07
CA GLY A 359 23.71 -2.14 -11.58
C GLY A 359 24.23 -2.29 -10.16
N GLN A 360 25.41 -1.71 -9.87
CA GLN A 360 26.06 -1.71 -8.56
C GLN A 360 25.08 -1.50 -7.39
N SER A 361 24.03 -0.68 -7.56
CA SER A 361 23.07 -0.31 -6.54
C SER A 361 22.31 -1.48 -5.89
N GLY A 362 21.84 -2.48 -6.66
CA GLY A 362 21.10 -3.61 -6.07
C GLY A 362 21.98 -4.55 -5.25
N TYR A 363 23.22 -4.76 -5.72
CA TYR A 363 24.25 -5.50 -4.99
C TYR A 363 24.71 -4.75 -3.74
N LEU A 364 24.93 -3.43 -3.86
CA LEU A 364 25.28 -2.56 -2.74
C LEU A 364 24.19 -2.51 -1.68
N LEU A 365 22.91 -2.52 -2.06
CA LEU A 365 21.77 -2.59 -1.12
C LEU A 365 21.71 -3.93 -0.37
N GLN A 366 21.92 -5.05 -1.07
CA GLN A 366 21.94 -6.38 -0.44
C GLN A 366 23.14 -6.55 0.49
N GLN A 367 24.33 -6.11 0.07
CA GLN A 367 25.51 -6.04 0.95
C GLN A 367 25.29 -5.09 2.12
N GLY A 368 24.68 -3.94 1.83
CA GLY A 368 24.11 -2.94 2.73
C GLY A 368 23.41 -3.58 3.92
N TYR A 369 22.35 -4.29 3.58
CA TYR A 369 21.51 -4.99 4.53
C TYR A 369 22.25 -6.10 5.28
N ALA A 370 23.01 -6.94 4.59
CA ALA A 370 23.74 -8.05 5.20
C ALA A 370 24.73 -7.57 6.26
N ARG A 371 25.47 -6.49 5.98
CA ARG A 371 26.41 -5.87 6.92
C ARG A 371 25.68 -5.20 8.08
N MET A 372 24.61 -4.46 7.83
CA MET A 372 23.81 -3.84 8.90
C MET A 372 23.18 -4.89 9.82
N LYS A 373 22.65 -5.99 9.27
CA LYS A 373 22.12 -7.12 10.04
C LYS A 373 23.21 -7.73 10.91
N LYS A 374 24.38 -8.01 10.33
CA LYS A 374 25.54 -8.54 11.04
C LYS A 374 26.01 -7.60 12.15
N ALA A 375 26.12 -6.30 11.88
CA ALA A 375 26.46 -5.28 12.87
C ALA A 375 25.44 -5.26 14.02
N GLY A 376 24.14 -5.31 13.73
CA GLY A 376 23.09 -5.36 14.76
C GLY A 376 23.13 -6.64 15.61
N GLU A 377 23.46 -7.79 15.02
CA GLU A 377 23.66 -9.06 15.73
C GLU A 377 24.89 -9.00 16.64
N THR A 378 26.02 -8.49 16.13
CA THR A 378 27.25 -8.29 16.92
C THR A 378 27.01 -7.31 18.07
N MET A 379 26.35 -6.17 17.84
CA MET A 379 26.00 -5.23 18.91
C MET A 379 25.06 -5.86 19.95
N SER A 380 24.16 -6.73 19.54
CA SER A 380 23.28 -7.47 20.48
C SER A 380 24.06 -8.50 21.31
N HIS A 381 25.13 -9.07 20.75
CA HIS A 381 26.05 -9.95 21.47
C HIS A 381 26.88 -9.17 22.48
N ILE A 382 27.54 -8.07 22.03
CA ILE A 382 28.26 -7.12 22.89
C ILE A 382 27.40 -6.73 24.11
N ARG A 383 26.09 -6.54 23.92
CA ARG A 383 25.18 -6.09 25.00
C ARG A 383 25.07 -7.10 26.10
N ARG A 384 24.81 -8.34 25.71
CA ARG A 384 24.61 -9.44 26.66
C ARG A 384 25.89 -9.67 27.45
N THR A 385 27.02 -9.57 26.77
CA THR A 385 28.34 -9.73 27.35
C THR A 385 28.72 -8.58 28.29
N LEU A 386 28.43 -7.32 27.95
CA LEU A 386 28.63 -6.17 28.84
C LEU A 386 27.80 -6.30 30.12
N LEU A 387 26.52 -6.66 30.00
CA LEU A 387 25.64 -6.86 31.15
C LEU A 387 26.10 -7.99 32.08
N SER A 388 26.79 -9.02 31.54
CA SER A 388 27.39 -10.07 32.40
C SER A 388 28.63 -9.60 33.13
N ILE A 389 29.40 -8.65 32.59
CA ILE A 389 30.61 -8.11 33.23
C ILE A 389 30.26 -7.17 34.39
N GLU A 390 29.23 -6.33 34.24
CA GLU A 390 28.81 -5.38 35.28
C GLU A 390 28.31 -6.07 36.56
N ALA A 391 27.95 -7.35 36.49
CA ALA A 391 27.38 -8.10 37.61
C ALA A 391 28.42 -8.75 38.55
N GLU A 392 29.70 -8.83 38.17
CA GLU A 392 30.71 -9.61 38.88
C GLU A 392 32.04 -8.84 39.12
N PRO A 393 32.75 -9.09 40.24
CA PRO A 393 34.02 -8.43 40.54
C PRO A 393 35.12 -8.81 39.54
N MET A 394 35.98 -7.84 39.17
CA MET A 394 37.10 -7.96 38.21
C MET A 394 37.91 -9.25 38.41
N SER A 395 37.76 -10.20 37.47
CA SER A 395 38.50 -11.46 37.41
C SER A 395 39.36 -11.48 36.12
N PRO A 396 40.39 -12.33 36.02
CA PRO A 396 41.13 -12.50 34.77
C PRO A 396 40.25 -12.91 33.58
N GLU A 397 39.14 -13.60 33.83
CA GLU A 397 38.15 -13.97 32.82
C GLU A 397 37.40 -12.74 32.29
N HIS A 398 37.16 -11.73 33.14
CA HIS A 398 36.56 -10.45 32.72
C HIS A 398 37.48 -9.66 31.79
N GLU A 399 38.80 -9.72 31.98
CA GLU A 399 39.74 -9.03 31.09
C GLU A 399 39.78 -9.68 29.70
N ALA A 400 39.78 -11.01 29.62
CA ALA A 400 39.66 -11.72 28.35
C ALA A 400 38.35 -11.40 27.61
N LEU A 401 37.25 -11.28 28.37
CA LEU A 401 35.95 -10.92 27.84
C LEU A 401 35.91 -9.47 27.33
N ARG A 402 36.55 -8.52 28.04
CA ARG A 402 36.73 -7.13 27.60
C ARG A 402 37.49 -7.03 26.29
N LEU A 403 38.58 -7.80 26.13
CA LEU A 403 39.33 -7.86 24.86
C LEU A 403 38.48 -8.40 23.71
N SER A 404 37.68 -9.45 23.95
CA SER A 404 36.73 -9.98 22.95
C SER A 404 35.70 -8.93 22.53
N LEU A 405 35.15 -8.17 23.48
CA LEU A 405 34.19 -7.10 23.21
C LEU A 405 34.77 -6.00 22.32
N LEU A 406 36.01 -5.59 22.57
CA LEU A 406 36.70 -4.58 21.77
C LEU A 406 36.96 -5.05 20.33
N GLN A 407 37.30 -6.34 20.14
CA GLN A 407 37.46 -6.93 18.81
C GLN A 407 36.14 -6.99 18.04
N GLU A 408 35.04 -7.29 18.73
CA GLU A 408 33.70 -7.24 18.16
C GLU A 408 33.27 -5.81 17.80
N ALA A 409 33.57 -4.84 18.66
CA ALA A 409 33.32 -3.43 18.40
C ALA A 409 34.08 -2.94 17.15
N LEU A 410 35.36 -3.30 17.00
CA LEU A 410 36.12 -3.02 15.77
C LEU A 410 35.52 -3.69 14.53
N SER A 411 35.02 -4.92 14.68
CA SER A 411 34.35 -5.60 13.57
C SER A 411 33.11 -4.84 13.12
N VAL A 412 32.35 -4.26 14.07
CA VAL A 412 31.21 -3.40 13.76
C VAL A 412 31.66 -2.09 13.10
N ILE A 413 32.71 -1.44 13.61
CA ILE A 413 33.30 -0.23 13.01
C ILE A 413 33.67 -0.49 11.54
N HIS A 414 34.39 -1.57 11.24
CA HIS A 414 34.77 -1.90 9.87
C HIS A 414 33.59 -2.26 8.97
N LEU A 415 32.51 -2.82 9.51
CA LEU A 415 31.28 -3.10 8.75
C LEU A 415 30.56 -1.81 8.34
N VAL A 416 30.67 -0.76 9.16
CA VAL A 416 29.94 0.51 9.00
C VAL A 416 30.79 1.58 8.31
N LYS A 417 32.11 1.58 8.51
CA LYS A 417 33.08 2.55 7.96
C LYS A 417 33.48 2.20 6.54
N ILE A 418 32.54 2.33 5.60
CA ILE A 418 32.80 2.16 4.16
C ILE A 418 32.79 3.53 3.50
N PRO A 419 33.93 3.99 2.94
CA PRO A 419 33.99 5.29 2.28
C PRO A 419 33.08 5.34 1.05
N GLY A 420 32.29 6.41 0.93
CA GLY A 420 31.51 6.72 -0.27
C GLY A 420 30.24 5.89 -0.48
N ASP A 421 29.80 5.11 0.52
CA ASP A 421 28.53 4.38 0.45
C ASP A 421 27.40 5.23 1.11
N PRO A 422 26.47 5.81 0.31
CA PRO A 422 25.41 6.68 0.81
C PRO A 422 24.45 5.94 1.77
N PHE A 423 24.39 4.60 1.68
CA PHE A 423 23.56 3.77 2.54
C PHE A 423 23.96 3.84 4.03
N TYR A 424 25.22 4.17 4.31
CA TYR A 424 25.79 4.09 5.66
C TYR A 424 25.97 5.43 6.35
N ALA A 425 25.75 6.56 5.68
CA ALA A 425 25.94 7.88 6.28
C ALA A 425 25.08 8.06 7.55
N SER A 426 23.81 7.66 7.51
CA SER A 426 22.91 7.70 8.67
C SER A 426 23.33 6.74 9.80
N LEU A 427 23.83 5.56 9.46
CA LEU A 427 24.29 4.59 10.45
C LEU A 427 25.59 5.06 11.11
N GLN A 428 26.53 5.59 10.32
CA GLN A 428 27.76 6.22 10.79
C GLN A 428 27.46 7.41 11.70
N LEU A 429 26.47 8.24 11.38
CA LEU A 429 26.01 9.34 12.23
C LEU A 429 25.41 8.86 13.55
N THR A 430 24.71 7.72 13.57
CA THR A 430 24.19 7.17 14.83
C THR A 430 25.30 6.54 15.67
N MET A 431 26.35 6.05 15.01
CA MET A 431 27.47 5.32 15.63
C MET A 431 28.74 6.17 15.74
N TRP A 432 28.65 7.48 15.57
CA TRP A 432 29.81 8.35 15.40
C TRP A 432 30.77 8.30 16.61
N GLU A 433 30.22 8.19 17.82
CA GLU A 433 31.00 8.08 19.06
C GLU A 433 31.83 6.79 19.09
N ILE A 434 31.27 5.66 18.63
CA ILE A 434 32.01 4.39 18.54
C ILE A 434 33.08 4.48 17.43
N LEU A 435 32.74 5.10 16.29
CA LEU A 435 33.68 5.27 15.17
C LEU A 435 34.87 6.17 15.55
N ALA A 436 34.64 7.19 16.38
CA ALA A 436 35.68 8.09 16.86
C ALA A 436 36.72 7.38 17.75
N GLU A 437 36.33 6.29 18.41
CA GLU A 437 37.22 5.53 19.30
C GLU A 437 38.01 4.42 18.61
N GLU A 438 37.95 4.30 17.28
CA GLU A 438 38.61 3.22 16.53
C GLU A 438 40.13 3.13 16.84
N GLU A 439 40.83 4.27 16.81
CA GLU A 439 42.26 4.32 17.10
C GLU A 439 42.56 3.96 18.55
N THR A 440 41.73 4.44 19.49
CA THR A 440 41.84 4.12 20.92
C THR A 440 41.65 2.61 21.17
N ILE A 441 40.65 1.99 20.53
CA ILE A 441 40.39 0.56 20.63
C ILE A 441 41.55 -0.24 20.04
N GLN A 442 42.06 0.15 18.87
CA GLN A 442 43.22 -0.51 18.25
C GLN A 442 44.47 -0.40 19.12
N ALA A 443 44.73 0.76 19.70
CA ALA A 443 45.87 0.99 20.57
C ALA A 443 45.74 0.19 21.89
N TYR A 444 44.54 0.05 22.47
CA TYR A 444 44.32 -0.81 23.64
C TYR A 444 44.58 -2.28 23.32
N LEU A 445 44.07 -2.78 22.19
CA LEU A 445 44.29 -4.17 21.75
C LEU A 445 45.76 -4.49 21.46
N GLN A 446 46.58 -3.47 21.17
CA GLN A 446 48.03 -3.58 21.00
C GLN A 446 48.81 -3.44 22.32
N GLY A 447 48.13 -3.21 23.45
CA GLY A 447 48.75 -3.03 24.77
C GLY A 447 49.32 -1.64 25.03
N ASN A 448 48.92 -0.62 24.25
CA ASN A 448 49.53 0.71 24.26
C ASN A 448 48.74 1.79 25.05
N VAL A 449 47.65 1.44 25.72
CA VAL A 449 46.71 2.42 26.32
C VAL A 449 46.37 2.09 27.77
N ASP A 450 46.13 3.14 28.56
CA ASP A 450 45.71 3.10 29.97
C ASP A 450 44.29 2.53 30.15
N HIS A 451 44.07 1.78 31.24
CA HIS A 451 42.77 1.23 31.64
C HIS A 451 41.69 2.30 31.81
N GLN A 452 42.04 3.55 32.09
CA GLN A 452 41.05 4.63 32.16
C GLN A 452 40.36 4.91 30.81
N ALA A 453 41.05 4.71 29.68
CA ALA A 453 40.46 4.87 28.35
C ALA A 453 39.46 3.74 28.05
N LEU A 454 39.70 2.54 28.58
CA LEU A 454 38.81 1.39 28.42
C LEU A 454 37.42 1.67 29.00
N GLU A 455 37.34 2.21 30.21
CA GLU A 455 36.06 2.55 30.85
C GLU A 455 35.30 3.61 30.06
N GLY A 456 36.00 4.55 29.42
CA GLY A 456 35.42 5.50 28.47
C GLY A 456 34.77 4.81 27.26
N ILE A 457 35.50 3.89 26.63
CA ILE A 457 35.01 3.11 25.48
C ILE A 457 33.80 2.24 25.86
N LEU A 458 33.86 1.56 27.01
CA LEU A 458 32.76 0.70 27.47
C LEU A 458 31.48 1.52 27.74
N ARG A 459 31.61 2.73 28.30
CA ARG A 459 30.48 3.64 28.48
C ARG A 459 29.87 4.06 27.13
N ILE A 460 30.70 4.43 26.16
CA ILE A 460 30.26 4.79 24.81
C ILE A 460 29.50 3.63 24.15
N LEU A 461 30.00 2.40 24.28
CA LEU A 461 29.32 1.21 23.77
C LEU A 461 27.95 1.03 24.44
N THR A 462 27.90 1.11 25.78
CA THR A 462 26.64 1.00 26.54
C THR A 462 25.61 2.06 26.12
N ASP A 463 26.03 3.32 25.97
CA ASP A 463 25.15 4.43 25.57
C ASP A 463 24.65 4.28 24.13
N ALA A 464 25.54 3.97 23.19
CA ALA A 464 25.18 3.72 21.80
C ALA A 464 24.16 2.58 21.66
N MET A 465 24.23 1.57 22.54
CA MET A 465 23.34 0.40 22.52
C MET A 465 21.99 0.63 23.18
N ASN A 466 21.88 1.68 24.01
CA ASN A 466 20.63 2.12 24.60
C ASN A 466 19.85 3.09 23.70
N THR A 467 20.44 3.55 22.58
CA THR A 467 19.72 4.43 21.66
C THR A 467 18.55 3.71 20.97
N ALA A 468 17.34 4.22 21.18
CA ALA A 468 16.13 3.81 20.46
C ALA A 468 16.32 3.95 18.92
N SER A 469 17.20 4.85 18.50
CA SER A 469 17.55 5.13 17.10
C SER A 469 18.07 3.91 16.35
N LEU A 470 18.98 3.12 16.93
CA LEU A 470 19.58 1.98 16.22
C LEU A 470 18.57 0.82 16.03
N LYS A 471 17.71 0.61 17.02
CA LYS A 471 16.56 -0.30 16.90
C LYS A 471 15.53 0.19 15.89
N GLY A 472 15.25 1.50 15.88
CA GLY A 472 14.35 2.14 14.93
C GLY A 472 14.84 2.01 13.48
N MET A 473 16.12 2.30 13.24
CA MET A 473 16.76 2.13 11.93
C MET A 473 16.75 0.68 11.47
N LYS A 474 17.11 -0.28 12.34
CA LYS A 474 17.06 -1.71 12.01
C LYS A 474 15.65 -2.14 11.61
N LYS A 475 14.63 -1.77 12.39
CA LYS A 475 13.23 -2.10 12.11
C LYS A 475 12.73 -1.47 10.80
N SER A 476 13.06 -0.18 10.58
CA SER A 476 12.70 0.54 9.36
C SER A 476 13.34 -0.10 8.13
N ALA A 477 14.63 -0.40 8.19
CA ALA A 477 15.32 -1.09 7.12
C ALA A 477 14.73 -2.50 6.88
N GLU A 478 14.55 -3.32 7.92
CA GLU A 478 13.93 -4.66 7.80
C GLU A 478 12.55 -4.60 7.12
N GLU A 479 11.75 -3.59 7.42
CA GLU A 479 10.44 -3.39 6.81
C GLU A 479 10.56 -2.97 5.34
N THR A 480 11.45 -2.04 5.01
CA THR A 480 11.75 -1.63 3.63
C THR A 480 12.27 -2.81 2.80
N PHE A 481 13.20 -3.61 3.31
CA PHE A 481 13.72 -4.79 2.62
C PHE A 481 12.68 -5.91 2.47
N ARG A 482 11.81 -6.09 3.47
CA ARG A 482 10.68 -7.04 3.39
C ARG A 482 9.70 -6.63 2.29
N ARG A 483 9.34 -5.33 2.23
CA ARG A 483 8.46 -4.78 1.18
C ARG A 483 9.11 -4.87 -0.20
N ALA A 484 10.43 -4.72 -0.28
CA ALA A 484 11.20 -4.89 -1.50
C ALA A 484 11.30 -6.34 -2.02
N GLY A 485 10.77 -7.33 -1.29
CA GLY A 485 10.96 -8.75 -1.61
C GLY A 485 12.42 -9.19 -1.56
N LEU A 486 13.27 -8.46 -0.83
CA LEU A 486 14.71 -8.68 -0.69
C LEU A 486 15.06 -9.53 0.54
N VAL A 487 14.10 -10.32 1.04
CA VAL A 487 14.37 -11.24 2.14
C VAL A 487 15.53 -12.16 1.72
N PRO A 488 16.60 -12.28 2.54
CA PRO A 488 17.71 -13.16 2.19
C PRO A 488 17.18 -14.57 1.95
N LEU A 489 17.57 -15.18 0.84
CA LEU A 489 17.67 -16.64 0.80
C LEU A 489 18.59 -17.01 1.95
N GLY A 490 18.05 -17.76 2.91
CA GLY A 490 18.73 -18.11 4.16
C GLY A 490 20.08 -18.77 3.96
#